data_AF-W2SV14-F1
#
_entry.id   AF-W2SV14-F1
#
_cell.length_a   1.000
_cell.length_b   1.000
_cell.length_c   1.000
_cell.angle_alpha   90.00
_cell.angle_beta   90.00
_cell.angle_gamma   90.00
#
_symmetry.space_group_name_H-M   'P 1'
#
loop_
_entity.id
_entity.type
_entity.pdbx_description
1 polymer ?
#
loop_
_entity_poly.entity_id
_entity_poly.type
_entity_poly.pdbx_seq_one_letter_code
_entity_poly.pdbx_strand_id
1 'polypeptide(L)' 'MYIDNKHIEDPIVTNEYIETHQRGEIRYSSNNEPTPFYPKAMYTDNDSDRMLYFYGSDFLFNSLLYHAYQTNKLSI' A
#
# COMPACT_ATOMS: atom_id res chain seq x y z
N MET A 1 3.46 -10.46 -10.27
CA MET A 1 3.54 -9.54 -9.13
C MET A 1 2.67 -8.35 -9.48
N TYR A 2 1.75 -7.98 -8.62
CA TYR A 2 0.87 -6.83 -8.80
C TYR A 2 0.59 -6.18 -7.43
N ILE A 3 0.13 -4.93 -7.44
CA ILE A 3 -0.28 -4.22 -6.22
C ILE A 3 -1.79 -4.34 -6.10
N ASP A 4 -2.27 -4.85 -4.96
CA ASP A 4 -3.68 -4.76 -4.57
C ASP A 4 -3.94 -3.35 -4.00
N ASN A 5 -4.43 -2.46 -4.86
CA ASN A 5 -4.79 -1.07 -4.53
C ASN A 5 -6.31 -0.88 -4.41
N LYS A 6 -7.02 -1.92 -3.96
CA LYS A 6 -8.43 -1.77 -3.62
C LYS A 6 -8.59 -0.64 -2.59
N HIS A 7 -9.61 0.20 -2.80
CA HIS A 7 -9.98 1.24 -1.85
C HIS A 7 -10.44 0.57 -0.55
N ILE A 8 -9.87 1.01 0.56
CA ILE A 8 -10.18 0.47 1.89
C ILE A 8 -11.27 1.29 2.60
N GLU A 9 -11.45 2.54 2.18
CA GLU A 9 -12.49 3.44 2.63
C GLU A 9 -12.98 4.33 1.48
N ASP A 10 -14.09 5.02 1.73
CA ASP A 10 -14.60 6.01 0.79
C ASP A 10 -13.65 7.21 0.70
N PRO A 11 -13.48 7.81 -0.49
CA PRO A 11 -12.60 8.95 -0.66
C PRO A 11 -13.06 10.14 0.19
N ILE A 12 -12.10 10.81 0.82
CA ILE A 12 -12.33 12.04 1.57
C ILE A 12 -12.19 13.22 0.61
N VAL A 13 -13.26 13.99 0.46
CA VAL A 13 -13.30 15.19 -0.39
C VAL A 13 -13.49 16.41 0.48
N THR A 14 -12.53 17.33 0.44
CA THR A 14 -12.61 18.62 1.12
C THR A 14 -12.58 19.76 0.10
N ASN A 15 -12.67 21.01 0.56
CA ASN A 15 -12.50 22.16 -0.32
C ASN A 15 -11.05 22.36 -0.79
N GLU A 16 -10.09 21.66 -0.18
CA GLU A 16 -8.65 21.86 -0.38
C GLU A 16 -7.99 20.66 -1.06
N TYR A 17 -8.45 19.45 -0.79
CA TYR A 17 -7.85 18.23 -1.31
C TYR A 17 -8.86 17.08 -1.49
N ILE A 18 -8.42 16.08 -2.25
CA ILE A 18 -9.09 14.78 -2.38
C ILE A 18 -8.09 13.71 -1.93
N GLU A 19 -8.48 12.91 -0.95
CA GLU A 19 -7.65 11.83 -0.40
C GLU A 19 -8.33 10.48 -0.62
N THR A 20 -7.54 9.51 -1.08
CA THR A 20 -7.99 8.13 -1.30
C THR A 20 -7.07 7.18 -0.55
N HIS A 21 -7.62 6.26 0.23
CA HIS A 21 -6.82 5.23 0.89
C HIS A 21 -6.91 3.91 0.16
N GLN A 22 -5.73 3.33 -0.08
CA GLN A 22 -5.56 2.11 -0.84
C GLN A 22 -4.87 1.08 0.03
N ARG A 23 -5.17 -0.20 -0.19
CA ARG A 23 -4.59 -1.29 0.60
C ARG A 23 -3.05 -1.37 0.48
N GLY A 24 -2.51 -1.15 -0.73
CA GLY A 24 -1.06 -1.08 -0.95
C GLY A 24 -0.29 -2.38 -0.69
N GLU A 25 -0.94 -3.54 -0.81
CA GLU A 25 -0.30 -4.85 -0.60
C GLU A 25 0.26 -5.40 -1.92
N ILE A 26 1.54 -5.78 -1.97
CA ILE A 26 2.12 -6.44 -3.13
C ILE A 26 1.84 -7.93 -3.08
N ARG A 27 1.22 -8.47 -4.12
CA ARG A 27 0.83 -9.89 -4.23
C ARG A 27 1.41 -10.56 -5.46
N TYR A 28 1.46 -11.89 -5.44
CA TYR A 28 1.86 -12.72 -6.57
C TYR A 28 0.67 -13.54 -7.05
N SER A 29 0.42 -13.60 -8.36
CA SER A 29 -0.71 -14.37 -8.91
C SER A 29 -0.65 -15.87 -8.59
N SER A 30 0.54 -16.39 -8.25
CA SER A 30 0.76 -17.77 -7.83
C SER A 30 0.42 -18.04 -6.35
N ASN A 31 0.30 -16.99 -5.52
CA ASN A 31 0.00 -17.10 -4.09
C ASN A 31 -0.90 -15.94 -3.65
N ASN A 32 -2.17 -16.25 -3.35
CA ASN A 32 -3.17 -15.25 -2.95
C ASN A 32 -3.32 -15.13 -1.43
N GLU A 33 -2.49 -15.81 -0.65
CA GLU A 33 -2.49 -15.69 0.81
C GLU A 33 -2.12 -14.26 1.23
N PRO A 34 -2.87 -13.63 2.15
CA PRO A 34 -2.53 -12.32 2.67
C PRO A 34 -1.27 -12.38 3.54
N THR A 35 -0.55 -11.27 3.64
CA THR A 35 0.55 -11.15 4.61
C THR A 35 0.06 -11.29 6.06
N PRO A 36 0.82 -11.93 6.97
CA PRO A 36 0.41 -12.15 8.36
C PRO A 36 0.61 -10.93 9.28
N PHE A 37 0.74 -9.73 8.72
CA PHE A 37 0.97 -8.48 9.44
C PHE A 37 0.07 -7.38 8.86
N TYR A 38 -0.07 -6.27 9.60
CA TYR A 38 -1.02 -5.20 9.28
C TYR A 38 -0.30 -3.85 9.14
N PRO A 39 -0.79 -2.95 8.29
CA PRO A 39 -0.26 -1.59 8.19
C PRO A 39 -0.51 -0.81 9.48
N LYS A 40 0.41 0.11 9.79
CA LYS A 40 0.20 1.11 10.85
C LYS A 40 -0.62 2.26 10.30
N ALA A 41 -1.37 2.93 11.18
CA ALA A 41 -2.04 4.17 10.83
C ALA A 41 -1.02 5.21 10.33
N MET A 42 -1.30 5.78 9.16
CA MET A 42 -0.55 6.90 8.60
C MET A 42 -1.38 8.15 8.80
N TYR A 43 -0.75 9.21 9.32
CA TYR A 43 -1.37 10.51 9.43
C TYR A 43 -0.86 11.35 8.26
N THR A 44 -1.78 11.79 7.42
CA THR A 44 -1.51 12.70 6.31
C THR A 44 -1.59 14.14 6.82
N ASP A 45 -0.75 15.00 6.26
CA ASP A 45 -0.81 16.43 6.50
C ASP A 45 -1.70 17.07 5.43
N ASN A 46 -2.45 18.11 5.80
CA ASN A 46 -3.39 18.79 4.89
C ASN A 46 -2.69 19.80 3.95
N ASP A 47 -1.43 19.57 3.60
CA ASP A 47 -0.69 20.48 2.74
C ASP A 47 -1.21 20.38 1.29
N SER A 48 -1.46 21.54 0.67
CA SER A 48 -1.92 21.64 -0.73
C SER A 48 -0.92 22.33 -1.66
N ASP A 49 0.33 22.47 -1.21
CA ASP A 49 1.41 23.13 -1.96
C ASP A 49 1.81 22.36 -3.24
N ARG A 50 1.55 21.05 -3.28
CA ARG A 50 1.84 20.17 -4.42
C ARG A 50 0.54 19.60 -4.99
N MET A 51 0.56 19.32 -6.29
CA MET A 51 -0.58 18.70 -6.98
C MET A 51 -0.89 17.27 -6.49
N LEU A 52 0.10 16.56 -5.92
CA LEU A 52 -0.05 15.16 -5.53
C LEU A 52 0.93 14.80 -4.42
N TYR A 53 0.40 14.12 -3.41
CA TYR A 53 1.16 13.54 -2.31
C TYR A 53 0.97 12.04 -2.30
N PHE A 54 2.06 11.29 -2.21
CA PHE A 54 2.04 9.83 -2.11
C PHE A 54 2.60 9.40 -0.76
N TYR A 55 1.74 8.77 0.04
CA TYR A 55 2.10 8.18 1.32
C TYR A 55 2.20 6.67 1.17
N GLY A 56 3.36 6.11 1.52
CA GLY A 56 3.63 4.67 1.45
C GLY A 56 4.09 4.14 2.79
N SER A 57 3.33 3.22 3.36
CA SER A 57 3.70 2.54 4.61
C SER A 57 4.82 1.51 4.42
N ASP A 58 5.54 1.20 5.49
CA ASP A 58 6.49 0.07 5.59
C ASP A 58 5.85 -1.28 5.19
N PHE A 59 4.55 -1.42 5.43
CA PHE A 59 3.74 -2.57 5.01
C PHE A 59 3.87 -2.93 3.53
N LEU A 60 3.91 -1.95 2.62
CA LEU A 60 4.03 -2.19 1.18
C LEU A 60 5.34 -2.92 0.86
N PHE A 61 6.45 -2.45 1.42
CA PHE A 61 7.76 -3.08 1.20
C PHE A 61 7.90 -4.42 1.92
N ASN A 62 7.36 -4.54 3.13
CA ASN A 62 7.37 -5.80 3.87
C ASN A 62 6.56 -6.88 3.15
N SER A 63 5.41 -6.54 2.55
CA SER A 63 4.62 -7.48 1.74
C SER A 63 5.39 -7.98 0.53
N LEU A 64 6.08 -7.08 -0.20
CA LEU A 64 6.95 -7.43 -1.32
C LEU A 64 8.03 -8.43 -0.90
N LEU A 65 8.76 -8.12 0.16
CA LEU A 65 9.87 -8.94 0.65
C LEU A 65 9.38 -10.30 1.15
N TYR A 66 8.27 -10.33 1.88
CA TYR A 66 7.67 -11.57 2.37
C TYR A 66 7.31 -12.51 1.22
N HIS A 67 6.64 -12.02 0.18
CA HIS A 67 6.27 -12.88 -0.94
C HIS A 67 7.46 -13.21 -1.86
N ALA A 68 8.45 -12.32 -1.99
CA ALA A 68 9.69 -12.62 -2.71
C ALA A 68 10.45 -13.77 -2.04
N TYR A 69 10.48 -13.78 -0.70
CA TYR A 69 11.04 -14.89 0.07
C TYR A 69 10.27 -16.20 -0.16
N GLN A 70 8.93 -16.17 -0.04
CA GLN A 70 8.10 -17.36 -0.27
C GLN A 70 8.24 -17.96 -1.67
N THR A 71 8.47 -17.12 -2.68
CA THR A 71 8.59 -17.55 -4.08
C THR A 71 10.02 -17.87 -4.49
N ASN A 72 10.97 -17.95 -3.54
CA ASN A 72 12.40 -18.17 -3.79
C ASN A 72 13.02 -17.20 -4.80
N LYS A 73 12.46 -15.99 -4.94
CA LYS A 73 12.99 -14.96 -5.84
C LYS A 73 14.15 -14.16 -5.21
N LEU A 74 14.46 -14.42 -3.94
CA LEU A 74 15.55 -13.81 -3.20
C LEU A 74 16.84 -14.65 -3.18
N SER A 75 16.86 -15.84 -3.80
CA SER A 75 18.09 -16.62 -3.96
C SER A 75 18.91 -16.10 -5.14
N ILE A 76 20.21 -15.90 -4.92
CA ILE A 76 21.22 -15.60 -5.94
C ILE A 76 21.56 -16.86 -6.74
#